data_AF-A0A947JMP5-F1
#
_entry.id   AF-A0A947JMP5-F1
#
_cell.length_a   1.000
_cell.length_b   1.000
_cell.length_c   1.000
_cell.angle_alpha   90.00
_cell.angle_beta   90.00
_cell.angle_gamma   90.00
#
_symmetry.space_group_name_H-M   'P 1'
#
loop_
_entity.id
_entity.type
_entity.pdbx_description
1 polymer ?
#
loop_
_entity_poly.entity_id
_entity_poly.type
_entity_poly.pdbx_seq_one_letter_code
_entity_poly.pdbx_strand_id
1 'polypeptide(L)'
;MRLEPEFERKWIVLLFDPGIQRSPSITIEQAYFEVPAGLRVRITTGPNRQRAEITSKSGHGIVRQEKTVDVGLEAARFLIDSSPYRIKKQRYLRDGWEIDFFTGPLTGLVIAEYEMESPDQEVILPPWIYSAVEVTSTVTNMHLARMAHDLSASADDHQMSDRILIDRPRIVLTGGPCSGKSSAIVQLQADMSEVLQCVPETATIIVDRVGAWPPIENVPGTHQFQRTVYRVQRGFEEVSLSKALSEGRSALLLDRGTLDGAAYLPGGLQEFERVCSTTAQIEYARYAAVIVLDVPPRDIYESKKNNSAARCASYEEAQQLGWRTQQAWSEHPNFVFIRNYATFAEKYEAIRAALKKIFT
;
A
#
# COMPACT_ATOMS: atom_id res chain seq x y z
N MET A 1 26.79 -24.58 10.26
CA MET A 1 25.93 -23.45 9.92
C MET A 1 24.62 -24.06 9.46
N ARG A 2 23.57 -24.04 10.28
CA ARG A 2 22.28 -24.63 9.91
C ARG A 2 21.51 -23.59 9.10
N LEU A 3 21.15 -23.97 7.87
CA LEU A 3 20.19 -23.27 7.02
C LEU A 3 18.87 -24.00 7.24
N GLU A 4 18.12 -23.61 8.27
CA GLU A 4 16.74 -24.08 8.43
C GLU A 4 15.83 -22.92 7.98
N PRO A 5 14.93 -23.13 7.01
CA PRO A 5 13.93 -22.12 6.67
C PRO A 5 13.01 -21.90 7.87
N GLU A 6 12.97 -20.67 8.40
CA GLU A 6 12.04 -20.27 9.45
C GLU A 6 10.69 -19.88 8.83
N PHE A 7 9.60 -20.45 9.33
CA PHE A 7 8.23 -20.11 8.94
C PHE A 7 7.60 -19.31 10.08
N GLU A 8 7.15 -18.09 9.82
CA GLU A 8 6.49 -17.24 10.82
C GLU A 8 5.17 -16.70 10.29
N ARG A 9 4.15 -16.58 11.15
CA ARG A 9 2.92 -15.82 10.88
C ARG A 9 2.79 -14.66 11.85
N LYS A 10 2.15 -13.58 11.38
CA LYS A 10 2.04 -12.31 12.12
C LYS A 10 0.64 -11.76 12.12
N TRP A 11 0.25 -11.17 13.24
CA TRP A 11 -1.04 -10.51 13.39
C TRP A 11 -0.88 -9.16 14.08
N ILE A 12 -1.61 -8.15 13.61
CA ILE A 12 -1.86 -6.93 14.37
C ILE A 12 -2.96 -7.25 15.37
N VAL A 13 -2.66 -7.08 16.66
CA VAL A 13 -3.60 -7.38 17.74
C VAL A 13 -4.34 -6.11 18.13
N LEU A 14 -5.68 -6.16 18.08
CA LEU A 14 -6.56 -5.05 18.43
C LEU A 14 -7.11 -5.18 19.85
N LEU A 15 -7.31 -6.41 20.31
CA LEU A 15 -7.85 -6.69 21.64
C LEU A 15 -7.32 -8.03 22.20
N PHE A 16 -6.87 -8.02 23.46
CA PHE A 16 -6.23 -9.17 24.11
C PHE A 16 -6.37 -9.10 25.65
N ASP A 17 -6.06 -10.22 26.32
CA ASP A 17 -5.98 -10.29 27.79
C ASP A 17 -4.80 -9.44 28.32
N PRO A 18 -5.05 -8.37 29.09
CA PRO A 18 -3.99 -7.52 29.63
C PRO A 18 -3.06 -8.26 30.61
N GLY A 19 -3.47 -9.43 31.12
CA GLY A 19 -2.64 -10.29 31.95
C GLY A 19 -1.32 -10.71 31.32
N ILE A 20 -1.20 -10.65 29.98
CA ILE A 20 0.04 -11.00 29.28
C ILE A 20 1.24 -10.14 29.68
N GLN A 21 1.01 -8.86 30.03
CA GLN A 21 2.09 -7.94 30.40
C GLN A 21 2.66 -8.20 31.80
N ARG A 22 2.12 -9.18 32.53
CA ARG A 22 2.64 -9.64 33.83
C ARG A 22 3.76 -10.68 33.68
N SER A 23 3.91 -11.28 32.51
CA SER A 23 4.99 -12.23 32.22
C SER A 23 6.33 -11.51 32.09
N PRO A 24 7.47 -12.21 32.30
CA PRO A 24 8.78 -11.64 31.99
C PRO A 24 8.87 -11.19 30.53
N SER A 25 9.35 -9.97 30.32
CA SER A 25 9.58 -9.40 28.99
C SER A 25 11.05 -9.22 28.69
N ILE A 26 11.38 -9.15 27.41
CA ILE A 26 12.65 -8.61 26.94
C ILE A 26 12.40 -7.29 26.21
N THR A 27 13.32 -6.34 26.35
CA THR A 27 13.31 -5.12 25.54
C THR A 27 14.18 -5.33 24.32
N ILE A 28 13.64 -5.00 23.15
CA ILE A 28 14.31 -5.14 21.86
C ILE A 28 14.40 -3.75 21.23
N GLU A 29 15.62 -3.32 20.92
CA GLU A 29 15.91 -2.12 20.16
C GLU A 29 16.58 -2.52 18.85
N GLN A 30 16.07 -2.01 17.74
CA GLN A 30 16.55 -2.40 16.42
C GLN A 30 16.70 -1.19 15.51
N ALA A 31 17.73 -1.24 14.67
CA ALA A 31 17.93 -0.33 13.57
C ALA A 31 18.13 -1.08 12.27
N TYR A 32 17.72 -0.45 11.18
CA TYR A 32 17.79 -1.01 9.84
C TYR A 32 18.60 -0.10 8.93
N PHE A 33 19.34 -0.69 7.98
CA PHE A 33 20.11 0.03 6.98
C PHE A 33 19.80 -0.50 5.59
N GLU A 34 19.56 0.43 4.67
CA GLU A 34 19.24 0.16 3.27
C GLU A 34 20.52 -0.05 2.46
N VAL A 35 21.14 -1.21 2.68
CA VAL A 35 22.27 -1.69 1.89
C VAL A 35 21.81 -2.85 0.98
N PRO A 36 22.53 -3.18 -0.12
CA PRO A 36 22.11 -4.21 -1.08
C PRO A 36 21.75 -5.57 -0.47
N ALA A 37 22.38 -5.93 0.66
CA ALA A 37 22.13 -7.17 1.39
C ALA A 37 21.30 -6.99 2.68
N GLY A 38 20.63 -5.84 2.87
CA GLY A 38 19.80 -5.49 4.03
C GLY A 38 20.45 -5.72 5.39
N LEU A 39 20.79 -4.66 6.13
CA LEU A 39 21.42 -4.81 7.45
C LEU A 39 20.43 -4.51 8.57
N ARG A 40 20.45 -5.32 9.62
CA ARG A 40 19.72 -5.12 10.87
C ARG A 40 20.69 -5.18 12.03
N VAL A 41 20.69 -4.17 12.88
CA VAL A 41 21.35 -4.20 14.19
C VAL A 41 20.26 -4.36 15.24
N ARG A 42 20.44 -5.29 16.18
CA ARG A 42 19.48 -5.56 17.26
C ARG A 42 20.21 -5.61 18.59
N ILE A 43 19.75 -4.84 19.56
CA ILE A 43 20.09 -5.00 20.98
C ILE A 43 18.91 -5.65 21.68
N THR A 44 19.14 -6.77 22.36
CA THR A 44 18.15 -7.44 23.20
C THR A 44 18.57 -7.32 24.66
N THR A 45 17.70 -6.77 25.49
CA THR A 45 17.90 -6.60 26.93
C THR A 45 16.91 -7.47 27.68
N GLY A 46 17.40 -8.55 28.28
CA GLY A 46 16.62 -9.38 29.19
C GLY A 46 16.91 -9.05 30.65
N PRO A 47 16.29 -9.76 31.61
CA PRO A 47 16.40 -9.46 33.05
C PRO A 47 17.84 -9.44 33.57
N ASN A 48 18.69 -10.34 33.07
CA ASN A 48 20.05 -10.57 33.60
C ASN A 48 21.17 -10.33 32.59
N ARG A 49 20.85 -10.01 31.33
CA ARG A 49 21.86 -9.85 30.27
C ARG A 49 21.38 -8.96 29.13
N GLN A 50 22.33 -8.29 28.51
CA GLN A 50 22.14 -7.59 27.25
C GLN A 50 23.03 -8.24 26.19
N ARG A 51 22.51 -8.43 24.97
CA ARG A 51 23.28 -8.90 23.81
C ARG A 51 22.99 -8.01 22.62
N ALA A 52 23.95 -7.90 21.71
CA ALA A 52 23.77 -7.22 20.46
C ALA A 52 24.26 -8.07 19.29
N GLU A 53 23.51 -8.03 18.21
CA GLU A 53 23.78 -8.78 17.00
C GLU A 53 23.58 -7.89 15.76
N ILE A 54 24.33 -8.21 14.71
CA ILE A 54 24.14 -7.65 13.37
C ILE A 54 23.76 -8.80 12.45
N THR A 55 22.66 -8.63 11.72
CA THR A 55 22.17 -9.58 10.73
C THR A 55 22.19 -8.95 9.35
N SER A 56 22.79 -9.62 8.39
CA SER A 56 22.68 -9.30 6.96
C SER A 56 21.80 -10.36 6.28
N LYS A 57 20.87 -9.93 5.43
CA LYS A 57 19.99 -10.82 4.64
C LYS A 57 20.31 -10.72 3.15
N SER A 58 21.14 -11.62 2.63
CA SER A 58 21.48 -11.68 1.21
C SER A 58 20.65 -12.73 0.46
N GLY A 59 20.20 -12.44 -0.76
CA GLY A 59 19.51 -13.42 -1.62
C GLY A 59 18.50 -12.78 -2.58
N HIS A 60 18.04 -13.54 -3.58
CA HIS A 60 17.00 -13.14 -4.54
C HIS A 60 15.90 -14.23 -4.56
N GLY A 61 14.63 -13.83 -4.51
CA GLY A 61 13.50 -14.77 -4.49
C GLY A 61 13.23 -15.40 -3.12
N ILE A 62 12.87 -16.69 -3.10
CA ILE A 62 12.44 -17.45 -1.91
C ILE A 62 13.64 -17.92 -1.07
N VAL A 63 14.86 -17.92 -1.62
CA VAL A 63 16.08 -18.31 -0.90
C VAL A 63 16.74 -17.07 -0.30
N ARG A 64 16.56 -16.89 1.01
CA ARG A 64 17.21 -15.83 1.81
C ARG A 64 18.31 -16.48 2.65
N GLN A 65 19.56 -16.03 2.48
CA GLN A 65 20.65 -16.37 3.37
C GLN A 65 20.77 -15.29 4.43
N GLU A 66 20.54 -15.65 5.69
CA GLU A 66 20.76 -14.77 6.83
C GLU A 66 22.10 -15.10 7.48
N LYS A 67 22.94 -14.08 7.65
CA LYS A 67 24.18 -14.18 8.42
C LYS A 67 24.09 -13.24 9.61
N THR A 68 24.11 -13.83 10.81
CA THR A 68 24.09 -13.10 12.08
C THR A 68 25.44 -13.23 12.77
N VAL A 69 25.95 -12.12 13.29
CA VAL A 69 27.18 -12.06 14.09
C VAL A 69 26.93 -11.26 15.36
N ASP A 70 27.55 -11.66 16.46
CA ASP A 70 27.55 -10.88 17.69
C ASP A 70 28.41 -9.62 17.53
N VAL A 71 28.00 -8.53 18.18
CA VAL A 71 28.72 -7.26 18.19
C VAL A 71 28.77 -6.69 19.61
N GLY A 72 29.81 -5.92 19.91
CA GLY A 72 29.89 -5.19 21.17
C GLY A 72 28.74 -4.19 21.34
N LEU A 73 28.23 -4.06 22.58
CA LEU A 73 27.09 -3.21 22.88
C LEU A 73 27.31 -1.74 22.50
N GLU A 74 28.53 -1.24 22.69
CA GLU A 74 28.90 0.14 22.35
C GLU A 74 28.77 0.41 20.85
N ALA A 75 29.36 -0.47 20.02
CA ALA A 75 29.24 -0.37 18.57
C ALA A 75 27.79 -0.53 18.10
N ALA A 76 27.02 -1.43 18.72
CA ALA A 76 25.60 -1.59 18.39
C ALA A 76 24.78 -0.34 18.69
N ARG A 77 25.01 0.32 19.82
CA ARG A 77 24.34 1.59 20.18
C ARG A 77 24.70 2.69 19.20
N PHE A 78 25.97 2.86 18.89
CA PHE A 78 26.43 3.82 17.89
C PHE A 78 25.75 3.61 16.53
N LEU A 79 25.65 2.37 16.08
CA LEU A 79 24.94 2.04 14.83
C LEU A 79 23.44 2.33 14.93
N ILE A 80 22.79 1.95 16.03
CA ILE A 80 21.36 2.24 16.22
C ILE A 80 21.08 3.74 16.16
N ASP A 81 21.87 4.56 16.86
CA ASP A 81 21.72 6.01 16.91
C ASP A 81 21.99 6.66 15.55
N SER A 82 22.83 6.04 14.73
CA SER A 82 23.17 6.51 13.37
C SER A 82 22.10 6.19 12.33
N SER A 83 21.10 5.37 12.65
CA SER A 83 20.03 5.01 11.71
C SER A 83 18.76 5.83 11.94
N PRO A 84 18.15 6.41 10.88
CA PRO A 84 16.83 7.01 10.97
C PRO A 84 15.71 5.97 11.15
N TYR A 85 15.94 4.73 10.69
CA TYR A 85 14.95 3.65 10.69
C TYR A 85 15.13 2.75 11.90
N ARG A 86 14.47 3.13 13.00
CA ARG A 86 14.59 2.45 14.30
C ARG A 86 13.24 2.08 14.88
N ILE A 87 13.21 0.96 15.60
CA ILE A 87 12.06 0.51 16.39
C ILE A 87 12.51 0.07 17.78
N LYS A 88 11.64 0.29 18.75
CA LYS A 88 11.80 -0.20 20.12
C LYS A 88 10.52 -0.86 20.58
N LYS A 89 10.64 -2.07 21.11
CA LYS A 89 9.50 -2.88 21.56
C LYS A 89 9.82 -3.67 22.82
N GLN A 90 8.78 -4.01 23.57
CA GLN A 90 8.84 -4.99 24.64
C GLN A 90 8.17 -6.28 24.15
N ARG A 91 8.91 -7.38 24.18
CA ARG A 91 8.43 -8.69 23.76
C ARG A 91 8.09 -9.55 24.97
N TYR A 92 6.88 -10.09 24.98
CA TYR A 92 6.40 -11.07 25.95
C TYR A 92 6.23 -12.42 25.25
N LEU A 93 6.50 -13.51 25.98
CA LEU A 93 6.24 -14.86 25.50
C LEU A 93 5.10 -15.50 26.30
N ARG A 94 4.15 -16.11 25.60
CA ARG A 94 3.05 -16.86 26.21
C ARG A 94 2.59 -17.96 25.25
N ASP A 95 2.57 -19.21 25.70
CA ASP A 95 2.05 -20.35 24.93
C ASP A 95 2.66 -20.51 23.52
N GLY A 96 3.95 -20.19 23.36
CA GLY A 96 4.66 -20.23 22.07
C GLY A 96 4.49 -18.97 21.20
N TRP A 97 3.67 -18.02 21.63
CA TRP A 97 3.48 -16.74 20.95
C TRP A 97 4.43 -15.67 21.45
N GLU A 98 4.96 -14.88 20.51
CA GLU A 98 5.74 -13.69 20.79
C GLU A 98 4.88 -12.43 20.59
N ILE A 99 4.62 -11.70 21.66
CA ILE A 99 3.77 -10.50 21.62
C ILE A 99 4.61 -9.26 21.84
N ASP A 100 4.68 -8.43 20.82
CA ASP A 100 5.46 -7.21 20.75
C ASP A 100 4.60 -5.98 21.01
N PHE A 101 4.95 -5.24 22.05
CA PHE A 101 4.41 -3.93 22.37
C PHE A 101 5.40 -2.87 21.93
N PHE A 102 5.05 -2.13 20.88
CA PHE A 102 5.91 -1.09 20.36
C PHE A 102 5.85 0.18 21.22
N THR A 103 6.95 0.93 21.23
CA THR A 103 7.12 2.16 22.01
C THR A 103 7.62 3.30 21.12
N GLY A 104 7.61 4.53 21.62
CA GLY A 104 8.00 5.71 20.87
C GLY A 104 6.93 6.06 19.82
N PRO A 105 7.31 6.33 18.56
CA PRO A 105 6.35 6.72 17.52
C PRO A 105 5.27 5.68 17.23
N LEU A 106 5.56 4.40 17.49
CA LEU A 106 4.64 3.28 17.28
C LEU A 106 3.92 2.84 18.57
N THR A 107 3.91 3.69 19.61
CA THR A 107 3.20 3.37 20.85
C THR A 107 1.73 3.07 20.57
N GLY A 108 1.25 1.92 21.05
CA GLY A 108 -0.11 1.43 20.82
C GLY A 108 -0.22 0.34 19.76
N LEU A 109 0.80 0.17 18.91
CA LEU A 109 0.87 -0.98 18.01
C LEU A 109 1.27 -2.24 18.79
N VAL A 110 0.48 -3.30 18.62
CA VAL A 110 0.75 -4.63 19.18
C VAL A 110 0.80 -5.65 18.05
N ILE A 111 1.88 -6.42 17.97
CA ILE A 111 2.03 -7.51 17.01
C ILE A 111 2.21 -8.84 17.73
N ALA A 112 1.44 -9.83 17.30
CA ALA A 112 1.65 -11.22 17.67
C ALA A 112 2.40 -11.95 16.56
N GLU A 113 3.46 -12.67 16.90
CA GLU A 113 4.19 -13.56 15.99
C GLU A 113 4.13 -14.99 16.55
N TYR A 114 4.05 -15.96 15.64
CA TYR A 114 4.12 -17.38 15.96
C TYR A 114 5.07 -18.07 14.98
N GLU A 115 6.07 -18.77 15.51
CA GLU A 115 7.02 -19.57 14.75
C GLU A 115 6.43 -20.96 14.49
N MET A 116 6.47 -21.38 13.23
CA MET A 116 5.87 -22.61 12.73
C MET A 116 6.94 -23.64 12.39
N GLU A 117 6.66 -24.90 12.67
CA GLU A 117 7.54 -26.04 12.36
C GLU A 117 7.50 -26.40 10.87
N SER A 118 6.39 -26.08 10.18
CA SER A 118 6.21 -26.35 8.76
C SER A 118 5.25 -25.33 8.13
N PRO A 119 5.33 -25.08 6.81
CA PRO A 119 4.51 -24.06 6.15
C PRO A 119 3.00 -24.39 6.16
N ASP A 120 2.65 -25.67 6.25
CA ASP A 120 1.26 -26.15 6.24
C ASP A 120 0.66 -26.26 7.65
N GLN A 121 1.40 -25.87 8.70
CA GLN A 121 0.91 -25.91 10.08
C GLN A 121 -0.27 -24.94 10.26
N GLU A 122 -1.41 -25.47 10.68
CA GLU A 122 -2.54 -24.64 11.06
C GLU A 122 -2.21 -23.87 12.35
N VAL A 123 -2.38 -22.54 12.32
CA VAL A 123 -2.17 -21.68 13.49
C VAL A 123 -3.50 -21.12 13.95
N ILE A 124 -3.90 -21.52 15.15
CA ILE A 124 -5.11 -21.07 15.82
C ILE A 124 -4.74 -19.98 16.82
N LEU A 125 -5.39 -18.82 16.73
CA LEU A 125 -5.18 -17.74 17.68
C LEU A 125 -5.59 -18.21 19.09
N PRO A 126 -4.76 -17.97 20.12
CA PRO A 126 -5.06 -18.38 21.48
C PRO A 126 -6.26 -17.60 22.03
N PRO A 127 -7.01 -18.16 22.98
CA PRO A 127 -8.26 -17.58 23.48
C PRO A 127 -8.08 -16.22 24.18
N TRP A 128 -6.84 -15.85 24.50
CA TRP A 128 -6.50 -14.56 25.09
C TRP A 128 -6.20 -13.47 24.05
N ILE A 129 -6.23 -13.78 22.74
CA ILE A 129 -6.30 -12.80 21.65
C ILE A 129 -7.75 -12.72 21.21
N TYR A 130 -8.44 -11.65 21.58
CA TYR A 130 -9.87 -11.48 21.32
C TYR A 130 -10.15 -10.91 19.93
N SER A 131 -9.23 -10.13 19.37
CA SER A 131 -9.34 -9.55 18.03
C SER A 131 -7.96 -9.28 17.43
N ALA A 132 -7.72 -9.78 16.22
CA ALA A 132 -6.49 -9.56 15.49
C ALA A 132 -6.69 -9.69 13.97
N VAL A 133 -5.81 -9.07 13.19
CA VAL A 133 -5.79 -9.13 11.71
C VAL A 133 -4.46 -9.70 11.25
N GLU A 134 -4.49 -10.73 10.41
CA GLU A 134 -3.26 -11.34 9.89
C GLU A 134 -2.56 -10.42 8.88
N VAL A 135 -1.24 -10.28 9.06
CA VAL A 135 -0.38 -9.37 8.28
C VAL A 135 0.96 -10.01 7.87
N THR A 136 1.04 -11.34 7.88
CA THR A 136 2.26 -12.14 7.64
C THR A 136 3.08 -11.67 6.44
N SER A 137 2.43 -11.37 5.31
CA SER A 137 3.10 -10.95 4.07
C SER A 137 3.15 -9.43 3.86
N THR A 138 2.44 -8.65 4.67
CA THR A 138 2.20 -7.21 4.43
C THR A 138 3.03 -6.31 5.36
N VAL A 139 3.25 -6.73 6.60
CA VAL A 139 3.96 -5.92 7.61
C VAL A 139 5.29 -6.57 7.96
N THR A 140 6.38 -5.92 7.54
CA THR A 140 7.74 -6.30 7.94
C THR A 140 8.26 -5.32 8.99
N ASN A 141 9.22 -5.72 9.82
CA ASN A 141 9.82 -4.80 10.79
C ASN A 141 10.53 -3.61 10.11
N MET A 142 11.01 -3.77 8.88
CA MET A 142 11.53 -2.65 8.09
C MET A 142 10.41 -1.66 7.72
N HIS A 143 9.23 -2.15 7.33
CA HIS A 143 8.05 -1.29 7.10
C HIS A 143 7.69 -0.50 8.37
N LEU A 144 7.70 -1.16 9.54
CA LEU A 144 7.45 -0.51 10.82
C LEU A 144 8.52 0.55 11.16
N ALA A 145 9.79 0.26 10.91
CA ALA A 145 10.89 1.19 11.15
C ALA A 145 10.82 2.45 10.28
N ARG A 146 10.41 2.32 9.01
CA ARG A 146 10.13 3.46 8.13
C ARG A 146 8.94 4.27 8.63
N MET A 147 7.83 3.61 8.98
CA MET A 147 6.66 4.28 9.56
C MET A 147 7.01 5.05 10.84
N ALA A 148 7.81 4.45 11.73
CA ALA A 148 8.28 5.11 12.94
C ALA A 148 9.12 6.36 12.63
N HIS A 149 9.96 6.31 11.60
CA HIS A 149 10.74 7.46 11.13
C HIS A 149 9.84 8.58 10.62
N ASP A 150 8.87 8.27 9.77
CA ASP A 150 7.94 9.25 9.18
C ASP A 150 7.08 9.92 10.28
N LEU A 151 6.62 9.13 11.26
CA LEU A 151 5.89 9.63 12.44
C LEU A 151 6.79 10.49 13.36
N SER A 152 8.10 10.21 13.41
CA SER A 152 9.04 11.03 14.19
C SER A 152 9.40 12.33 13.48
N ALA A 153 9.54 12.30 12.15
CA ALA A 153 9.85 13.48 11.33
C ALA A 153 8.69 14.47 11.29
N SER A 154 7.46 14.00 11.55
CA SER A 154 6.27 14.82 11.70
C SER A 154 6.01 15.31 13.13
N ALA A 155 6.86 14.95 14.11
CA ALA A 155 6.67 15.27 15.52
C ALA A 155 7.02 16.72 15.92
N ASP A 156 7.38 17.59 14.97
CA ASP A 156 7.31 19.05 15.15
C ASP A 156 5.85 19.58 15.07
N ASP A 157 4.85 18.70 14.89
CA ASP A 157 3.45 19.12 14.82
C ASP A 157 2.50 18.14 15.57
N HIS A 158 2.27 18.46 16.84
CA HIS A 158 1.16 18.05 17.73
C HIS A 158 0.88 16.56 18.05
N GLN A 159 0.25 16.38 19.22
CA GLN A 159 0.12 15.14 20.02
C GLN A 159 -0.63 13.99 19.32
N MET A 160 -0.04 12.79 19.42
CA MET A 160 -0.44 11.53 18.78
C MET A 160 -1.79 10.94 19.24
N SER A 161 -2.44 11.48 20.27
CA SER A 161 -3.69 10.93 20.81
C SER A 161 -4.89 11.10 19.88
N ASP A 162 -4.84 12.06 18.96
CA ASP A 162 -5.95 12.36 18.04
C ASP A 162 -5.83 11.66 16.67
N ARG A 163 -4.71 10.96 16.41
CA ARG A 163 -4.44 10.27 15.13
C ARG A 163 -4.87 8.79 15.12
N ILE A 164 -5.54 8.32 16.16
CA ILE A 164 -6.16 7.00 16.15
C ILE A 164 -7.32 7.06 15.13
N LEU A 165 -7.04 6.57 13.91
CA LEU A 165 -7.99 6.21 12.84
C LEU A 165 -8.66 7.36 12.04
N ILE A 166 -7.91 8.33 11.52
CA ILE A 166 -8.42 9.18 10.42
C ILE A 166 -7.77 8.75 9.10
N ASP A 167 -8.25 7.65 8.52
CA ASP A 167 -8.02 7.40 7.08
C ASP A 167 -9.02 8.25 6.28
N ARG A 168 -8.69 8.55 5.02
CA ARG A 168 -9.59 9.23 4.09
C ARG A 168 -10.02 8.26 2.99
N PRO A 169 -11.31 8.14 2.67
CA PRO A 169 -11.77 7.25 1.61
C PRO A 169 -11.07 7.58 0.29
N ARG A 170 -10.55 6.53 -0.36
CA ARG A 170 -9.93 6.60 -1.69
C ARG A 170 -10.97 6.25 -2.74
N ILE A 171 -11.25 7.18 -3.64
CA ILE A 171 -12.26 7.02 -4.68
C ILE A 171 -11.57 7.03 -6.04
N VAL A 172 -11.68 5.93 -6.78
CA VAL A 172 -11.10 5.84 -8.13
C VAL A 172 -12.09 6.40 -9.14
N LEU A 173 -11.63 7.33 -9.97
CA LEU A 173 -12.31 7.72 -11.20
C LEU A 173 -11.48 7.23 -12.39
N THR A 174 -12.00 6.23 -13.10
CA THR A 174 -11.31 5.59 -14.22
C THR A 174 -12.22 5.48 -15.45
N GLY A 175 -11.67 5.03 -16.57
CA GLY A 175 -12.37 4.79 -17.82
C GLY A 175 -11.40 4.60 -18.99
N GLY A 176 -11.96 4.23 -20.14
CA GLY A 176 -11.20 4.18 -21.38
C GLY A 176 -10.78 5.59 -21.86
N PRO A 177 -9.91 5.68 -22.88
CA PRO A 177 -9.53 6.95 -23.49
C PRO A 177 -10.76 7.75 -23.96
N CYS A 178 -10.67 9.09 -23.90
CA CYS A 178 -11.76 10.01 -24.27
C CYS A 178 -13.06 9.89 -23.46
N SER A 179 -13.10 9.12 -22.37
CA SER A 179 -14.28 8.97 -21.50
C SER A 179 -14.74 10.24 -20.78
N GLY A 180 -13.97 11.34 -20.86
CA GLY A 180 -14.26 12.61 -20.19
C GLY A 180 -13.68 12.71 -18.76
N LYS A 181 -12.90 11.72 -18.33
CA LYS A 181 -12.24 11.66 -17.02
C LYS A 181 -11.48 12.93 -16.66
N SER A 182 -10.51 13.33 -17.48
CA SER A 182 -9.64 14.48 -17.17
C SER A 182 -10.44 15.78 -17.05
N SER A 183 -11.44 15.99 -17.90
CA SER A 183 -12.34 17.15 -17.79
C SER A 183 -13.15 17.11 -16.50
N ALA A 184 -13.66 15.93 -16.11
CA ALA A 184 -14.41 15.77 -14.86
C ALA A 184 -13.53 16.01 -13.63
N ILE A 185 -12.28 15.54 -13.63
CA ILE A 185 -11.33 15.76 -12.54
C ILE A 185 -11.00 17.24 -12.37
N VAL A 186 -10.75 17.96 -13.47
CA VAL A 186 -10.50 19.41 -13.43
C VAL A 186 -11.69 20.14 -12.81
N GLN A 187 -12.91 19.79 -13.22
CA GLN A 187 -14.11 20.42 -12.68
C GLN A 187 -14.39 20.03 -11.23
N LEU A 188 -14.19 18.76 -10.84
CA LEU A 188 -14.28 18.33 -9.43
C LEU A 188 -13.23 19.02 -8.54
N GLN A 189 -12.02 19.23 -9.06
CA GLN A 189 -10.99 19.95 -8.33
C GLN A 189 -11.37 21.42 -8.12
N ALA A 190 -12.03 22.06 -9.08
CA ALA A 190 -12.56 23.41 -8.90
C ALA A 190 -13.73 23.43 -7.90
N ASP A 191 -14.70 22.53 -8.05
CA ASP A 191 -15.95 22.55 -7.30
C ASP A 191 -15.81 22.00 -5.86
N MET A 192 -14.80 21.16 -5.59
CA MET A 192 -14.66 20.41 -4.34
C MET A 192 -13.22 20.43 -3.77
N SER A 193 -12.43 21.48 -4.07
CA SER A 193 -11.02 21.59 -3.62
C SER A 193 -10.81 21.49 -2.10
N GLU A 194 -11.77 21.94 -1.31
CA GLU A 194 -11.75 21.86 0.16
C GLU A 194 -12.05 20.45 0.68
N VAL A 195 -12.69 19.61 -0.15
CA VAL A 195 -13.15 18.26 0.23
C VAL A 195 -12.24 17.18 -0.35
N LEU A 196 -11.75 17.35 -1.58
CA LEU A 196 -11.05 16.33 -2.35
C LEU A 196 -9.58 16.64 -2.57
N GLN A 197 -8.72 15.70 -2.22
CA GLN A 197 -7.34 15.67 -2.69
C GLN A 197 -7.26 14.85 -3.99
N CYS A 198 -7.01 15.50 -5.12
CA CYS A 198 -6.82 14.79 -6.38
C CYS A 198 -5.43 14.13 -6.45
N VAL A 199 -5.40 12.89 -6.91
CA VAL A 199 -4.18 12.12 -7.19
C VAL A 199 -4.06 11.98 -8.71
N PRO A 200 -2.95 12.43 -9.34
CA PRO A 200 -2.82 12.45 -10.79
C PRO A 200 -2.54 11.06 -11.38
N GLU A 201 -2.78 10.92 -12.69
CA GLU A 201 -2.55 9.66 -13.41
C GLU A 201 -1.05 9.33 -13.49
N THR A 202 -0.65 8.28 -12.78
CA THR A 202 0.76 7.86 -12.67
C THR A 202 1.39 7.52 -14.02
N ALA A 203 0.70 6.75 -14.86
CA ALA A 203 1.21 6.35 -16.17
C ALA A 203 1.50 7.58 -17.05
N THR A 204 0.67 8.62 -16.95
CA THR A 204 0.84 9.87 -17.69
C THR A 204 2.08 10.62 -17.25
N ILE A 205 2.37 10.66 -15.96
CA ILE A 205 3.60 11.27 -15.46
C ILE A 205 4.84 10.50 -15.94
N ILE A 206 4.82 9.17 -15.86
CA ILE A 206 5.96 8.34 -16.29
C ILE A 206 6.22 8.50 -17.80
N VAL A 207 5.17 8.47 -18.62
CA VAL A 207 5.31 8.59 -20.07
C VAL A 207 5.70 10.01 -20.47
N ASP A 208 4.94 11.02 -20.04
CA ASP A 208 5.05 12.37 -20.58
C ASP A 208 6.10 13.24 -19.87
N ARG A 209 6.44 12.92 -18.60
CA ARG A 209 7.43 13.70 -17.81
C ARG A 209 8.76 12.99 -17.65
N VAL A 210 8.75 11.66 -17.52
CA VAL A 210 10.00 10.87 -17.40
C VAL A 210 10.49 10.38 -18.79
N GLY A 211 9.61 10.34 -19.79
CA GLY A 211 9.95 9.86 -21.14
C GLY A 211 10.08 8.34 -21.21
N ALA A 212 9.57 7.62 -20.22
CA ALA A 212 9.63 6.17 -20.15
C ALA A 212 8.35 5.56 -20.73
N TRP A 213 8.44 5.01 -21.94
CA TRP A 213 7.31 4.41 -22.65
C TRP A 213 7.19 2.91 -22.34
N PRO A 214 5.95 2.36 -22.28
CA PRO A 214 5.76 0.93 -22.12
C PRO A 214 6.32 0.18 -23.35
N PRO A 215 7.19 -0.83 -23.16
CA PRO A 215 7.74 -1.58 -24.29
C PRO A 215 6.76 -2.70 -24.69
N ILE A 216 5.73 -2.34 -25.46
CA ILE A 216 4.54 -3.16 -25.76
C ILE A 216 4.90 -4.55 -26.35
N GLU A 217 5.94 -4.64 -27.18
CA GLU A 217 6.37 -5.89 -27.81
C GLU A 217 7.27 -6.76 -26.90
N ASN A 218 7.70 -6.22 -25.75
CA ASN A 218 8.57 -6.91 -24.79
C ASN A 218 7.79 -7.20 -23.50
N VAL A 219 7.34 -8.45 -23.35
CA VAL A 219 6.54 -8.89 -22.19
C VAL A 219 7.24 -8.61 -20.85
N PRO A 220 8.52 -9.02 -20.62
CA PRO A 220 9.25 -8.65 -19.42
C PRO A 220 9.30 -7.13 -19.15
N GLY A 221 9.52 -6.33 -20.20
CA GLY A 221 9.56 -4.88 -20.09
C GLY A 221 8.18 -4.28 -19.76
N THR A 222 7.11 -4.83 -20.32
CA THR A 222 5.73 -4.44 -20.01
C THR A 222 5.39 -4.78 -18.55
N HIS A 223 5.80 -5.95 -18.06
CA HIS A 223 5.65 -6.32 -16.64
C HIS A 223 6.39 -5.36 -15.72
N GLN A 224 7.63 -5.00 -16.06
CA GLN A 224 8.42 -4.04 -15.29
C GLN A 224 7.76 -2.65 -15.28
N PHE A 225 7.24 -2.21 -16.42
CA PHE A 225 6.52 -0.94 -16.54
C PHE A 225 5.27 -0.92 -15.66
N GLN A 226 4.43 -1.97 -15.74
CA GLN A 226 3.23 -2.07 -14.91
C GLN A 226 3.55 -2.14 -13.41
N ARG A 227 4.59 -2.87 -12.99
CA ARG A 227 5.08 -2.83 -11.60
C ARG A 227 5.49 -1.44 -11.16
N THR A 228 6.08 -0.66 -12.06
CA THR A 228 6.53 0.70 -11.77
C THR A 228 5.34 1.63 -11.60
N VAL A 229 4.38 1.60 -12.53
CA VAL A 229 3.12 2.33 -12.43
C VAL A 229 2.41 1.99 -11.11
N TYR A 230 2.26 0.70 -10.80
CA TYR A 230 1.66 0.24 -9.55
C TYR A 230 2.33 0.81 -8.30
N ARG A 231 3.67 0.79 -8.24
CA ARG A 231 4.42 1.29 -7.09
C ARG A 231 4.35 2.81 -6.94
N VAL A 232 4.48 3.54 -8.04
CA VAL A 232 4.41 5.01 -8.04
C VAL A 232 2.99 5.48 -7.69
N GLN A 233 1.96 4.80 -8.21
CA GLN A 233 0.57 5.05 -7.86
C GLN A 233 0.34 4.97 -6.35
N ARG A 234 0.82 3.90 -5.71
CA ARG A 234 0.72 3.75 -4.25
C ARG A 234 1.50 4.82 -3.49
N GLY A 235 2.65 5.25 -4.01
CA GLY A 235 3.41 6.37 -3.43
C GLY A 235 2.65 7.70 -3.52
N PHE A 236 2.03 7.98 -4.66
CA PHE A 236 1.21 9.19 -4.83
C PHE A 236 -0.04 9.19 -3.96
N GLU A 237 -0.68 8.04 -3.77
CA GLU A 237 -1.78 7.86 -2.82
C GLU A 237 -1.36 8.21 -1.39
N GLU A 238 -0.19 7.74 -0.94
CA GLU A 238 0.30 7.96 0.42
C GLU A 238 0.63 9.44 0.69
N VAL A 239 1.37 10.07 -0.23
CA VAL A 239 1.71 11.50 -0.14
C VAL A 239 0.44 12.36 -0.20
N SER A 240 -0.52 11.97 -1.04
CA SER A 240 -1.80 12.66 -1.15
C SER A 240 -2.65 12.51 0.11
N LEU A 241 -2.63 11.34 0.76
CA LEU A 241 -3.30 11.15 2.04
C LEU A 241 -2.72 12.08 3.11
N SER A 242 -1.39 12.13 3.21
CA SER A 242 -0.71 13.02 4.15
C SER A 242 -1.12 14.48 3.95
N LYS A 243 -1.16 14.95 2.70
CA LYS A 243 -1.63 16.29 2.33
C LYS A 243 -3.12 16.50 2.63
N ALA A 244 -3.96 15.51 2.37
CA ALA A 244 -5.39 15.58 2.65
C ALA A 244 -5.64 15.75 4.16
N LEU A 245 -4.88 15.01 4.98
CA LEU A 245 -4.96 15.11 6.44
C LEU A 245 -4.47 16.48 6.93
N SER A 246 -3.32 16.97 6.45
CA SER A 246 -2.78 18.27 6.87
C SER A 246 -3.67 19.45 6.49
N GLU A 247 -4.40 19.35 5.38
CA GLU A 247 -5.28 20.41 4.88
C GLU A 247 -6.76 20.16 5.22
N GLY A 248 -7.06 19.16 6.06
CA GLY A 248 -8.43 18.89 6.52
C GLY A 248 -9.39 18.34 5.46
N ARG A 249 -8.90 17.92 4.29
CA ARG A 249 -9.71 17.36 3.20
C ARG A 249 -10.28 16.00 3.58
N SER A 250 -11.47 15.70 3.08
CA SER A 250 -12.27 14.55 3.50
C SER A 250 -12.07 13.28 2.67
N ALA A 251 -11.53 13.35 1.46
CA ALA A 251 -11.30 12.17 0.62
C ALA A 251 -10.18 12.37 -0.41
N LEU A 252 -9.74 11.27 -1.00
CA LEU A 252 -8.85 11.25 -2.17
C LEU A 252 -9.66 10.91 -3.42
N LEU A 253 -9.47 11.67 -4.49
CA LEU A 253 -9.99 11.36 -5.81
C LEU A 253 -8.83 10.95 -6.72
N LEU A 254 -8.82 9.69 -7.15
CA LEU A 254 -7.70 9.13 -7.90
C LEU A 254 -8.02 9.12 -9.39
N ASP A 255 -7.13 9.72 -10.18
CA ASP A 255 -7.09 9.53 -11.62
C ASP A 255 -6.47 8.16 -11.94
N ARG A 256 -7.34 7.15 -12.07
CA ARG A 256 -7.02 5.70 -12.10
C ARG A 256 -6.56 5.11 -10.76
N GLY A 257 -6.88 3.83 -10.57
CA GLY A 257 -6.46 3.04 -9.41
C GLY A 257 -5.43 1.98 -9.79
N THR A 258 -5.03 1.16 -8.82
CA THR A 258 -4.00 0.12 -9.02
C THR A 258 -4.39 -0.95 -10.05
N LEU A 259 -5.64 -1.42 -10.07
CA LEU A 259 -6.09 -2.47 -11.00
C LEU A 259 -6.26 -2.00 -12.45
N ASP A 260 -6.18 -0.69 -12.73
CA ASP A 260 -6.16 -0.20 -14.10
C ASP A 260 -5.03 -0.82 -14.94
N GLY A 261 -3.90 -1.17 -14.30
CA GLY A 261 -2.77 -1.84 -14.97
C GLY A 261 -3.15 -3.18 -15.60
N ALA A 262 -4.18 -3.87 -15.07
CA ALA A 262 -4.68 -5.12 -15.63
C ALA A 262 -5.22 -4.95 -17.06
N ALA A 263 -5.74 -3.76 -17.40
CA ALA A 263 -6.30 -3.52 -18.73
C ALA A 263 -5.22 -3.50 -19.85
N TYR A 264 -3.95 -3.33 -19.46
CA TYR A 264 -2.80 -3.28 -20.36
C TYR A 264 -2.04 -4.60 -20.42
N LEU A 265 -2.46 -5.62 -19.67
CA LEU A 265 -1.85 -6.94 -19.66
C LEU A 265 -2.73 -7.94 -20.45
N PRO A 266 -2.16 -8.71 -21.40
CA PRO A 266 -2.93 -9.66 -22.20
C PRO A 266 -3.75 -10.66 -21.37
N GLY A 267 -3.18 -11.14 -20.26
CA GLY A 267 -3.81 -12.03 -19.29
C GLY A 267 -4.65 -11.33 -18.21
N GLY A 268 -4.89 -10.01 -18.35
CA GLY A 268 -5.82 -9.26 -17.52
C GLY A 268 -5.47 -9.28 -16.03
N LEU A 269 -6.50 -9.45 -15.20
CA LEU A 269 -6.41 -9.39 -13.75
C LEU A 269 -5.47 -10.46 -13.17
N GLN A 270 -5.58 -11.71 -13.64
CA GLN A 270 -4.73 -12.82 -13.18
C GLN A 270 -3.25 -12.58 -13.48
N GLU A 271 -2.94 -11.97 -14.63
CA GLU A 271 -1.57 -11.58 -14.95
C GLU A 271 -1.09 -10.42 -14.08
N PHE A 272 -1.95 -9.42 -13.87
CA PHE A 272 -1.65 -8.29 -12.99
C PHE A 272 -1.31 -8.72 -11.56
N GLU A 273 -2.11 -9.61 -10.97
CA GLU A 273 -1.91 -10.15 -9.62
C GLU A 273 -0.51 -10.78 -9.47
N ARG A 274 -0.10 -11.59 -10.46
CA ARG A 274 1.23 -12.21 -10.49
C ARG A 274 2.35 -11.17 -10.65
N VAL A 275 2.20 -10.24 -11.58
CA VAL A 275 3.19 -9.22 -11.93
C VAL A 275 3.46 -8.28 -10.75
N CYS A 276 2.39 -7.82 -10.10
CA CYS A 276 2.43 -6.87 -8.99
C CYS A 276 2.51 -7.55 -7.61
N SER A 277 2.39 -8.88 -7.56
CA SER A 277 2.43 -9.68 -6.33
C SER A 277 1.35 -9.23 -5.32
N THR A 278 0.11 -9.14 -5.81
CA THR A 278 -1.09 -8.72 -5.06
C THR A 278 -2.30 -9.55 -5.49
N THR A 279 -3.48 -9.32 -4.90
CA THR A 279 -4.75 -9.89 -5.34
C THR A 279 -5.79 -8.81 -5.58
N ALA A 280 -6.79 -9.08 -6.42
CA ALA A 280 -7.91 -8.17 -6.65
C ALA A 280 -8.62 -7.81 -5.34
N GLN A 281 -8.80 -8.77 -4.42
CA GLN A 281 -9.44 -8.53 -3.13
C GLN A 281 -8.62 -7.59 -2.24
N ILE A 282 -7.29 -7.74 -2.22
CA ILE A 282 -6.40 -6.81 -1.49
C ILE A 282 -6.52 -5.41 -2.08
N GLU A 283 -6.53 -5.29 -3.41
CA GLU A 283 -6.63 -3.99 -4.07
C GLU A 283 -8.02 -3.37 -3.92
N TYR A 284 -9.10 -4.14 -4.00
CA TYR A 284 -10.46 -3.65 -3.76
C TYR A 284 -10.62 -3.07 -2.35
N ALA A 285 -10.07 -3.73 -1.33
CA ALA A 285 -10.15 -3.27 0.06
C ALA A 285 -9.49 -1.89 0.29
N ARG A 286 -8.65 -1.41 -0.65
CA ARG A 286 -8.00 -0.09 -0.55
C ARG A 286 -8.92 1.06 -0.95
N TYR A 287 -9.94 0.79 -1.77
CA TYR A 287 -10.77 1.84 -2.35
C TYR A 287 -12.17 1.80 -1.73
N ALA A 288 -12.65 2.97 -1.32
CA ALA A 288 -14.01 3.11 -0.82
C ALA A 288 -15.02 2.92 -1.96
N ALA A 289 -14.67 3.34 -3.18
CA ALA A 289 -15.48 3.16 -4.38
C ALA A 289 -14.66 3.28 -5.65
N VAL A 290 -15.21 2.73 -6.75
CA VAL A 290 -14.64 2.82 -8.08
C VAL A 290 -15.71 3.27 -9.06
N ILE A 291 -15.48 4.41 -9.71
CA ILE A 291 -16.34 4.99 -10.72
C ILE A 291 -15.68 4.79 -12.08
N VAL A 292 -16.29 3.98 -12.95
CA VAL A 292 -15.81 3.70 -14.30
C VAL A 292 -16.66 4.45 -15.31
N LEU A 293 -16.01 5.26 -16.15
CA LEU A 293 -16.63 6.03 -17.21
C LEU A 293 -16.59 5.28 -18.54
N ASP A 294 -17.74 5.20 -19.18
CA ASP A 294 -17.90 4.60 -20.49
C ASP A 294 -17.14 5.39 -21.58
N VAL A 295 -16.66 4.67 -22.59
CA VAL A 295 -16.03 5.24 -23.78
C VAL A 295 -17.13 5.84 -24.65
N PRO A 296 -16.99 7.08 -25.14
CA PRO A 296 -18.05 7.73 -25.91
C PRO A 296 -18.30 7.01 -27.24
N PRO A 297 -19.48 7.19 -27.87
CA PRO A 297 -19.73 6.72 -29.23
C PRO A 297 -18.66 7.18 -30.24
N ARG A 298 -18.50 6.42 -31.32
CA ARG A 298 -17.41 6.57 -32.31
C ARG A 298 -17.27 8.00 -32.85
N ASP A 299 -18.37 8.62 -33.23
CA ASP A 299 -18.41 9.98 -33.77
C ASP A 299 -17.85 11.01 -32.77
N ILE A 300 -18.24 10.91 -31.50
CA ILE A 300 -17.73 11.78 -30.44
C ILE A 300 -16.25 11.46 -30.16
N TYR A 301 -15.88 10.18 -30.10
CA TYR A 301 -14.48 9.76 -29.89
C TYR A 301 -13.58 10.34 -30.98
N GLU A 302 -13.92 10.14 -32.26
CA GLU A 302 -13.12 10.59 -33.40
C GLU A 302 -13.02 12.12 -33.46
N SER A 303 -14.06 12.84 -33.07
CA SER A 303 -14.03 14.32 -33.00
C SER A 303 -13.12 14.86 -31.89
N LYS A 304 -12.90 14.09 -30.81
CA LYS A 304 -12.16 14.54 -29.62
C LYS A 304 -10.78 13.91 -29.45
N LYS A 305 -10.47 12.81 -30.14
CA LYS A 305 -9.23 12.04 -29.94
C LYS A 305 -7.96 12.90 -30.07
N ASN A 306 -7.96 13.88 -30.97
CA ASN A 306 -6.81 14.76 -31.23
C ASN A 306 -6.61 15.84 -30.16
N ASN A 307 -7.64 16.12 -29.35
CA ASN A 307 -7.59 17.12 -28.26
C ASN A 307 -7.39 16.46 -26.89
N SER A 308 -7.44 15.14 -26.83
CA SER A 308 -7.13 14.33 -25.67
C SER A 308 -5.75 13.71 -25.82
N ALA A 309 -5.05 13.46 -24.72
CA ALA A 309 -3.88 12.57 -24.70
C ALA A 309 -4.30 11.10 -24.94
N ALA A 310 -5.14 10.84 -25.93
CA ALA A 310 -5.62 9.53 -26.29
C ALA A 310 -4.44 8.73 -26.85
N ARG A 311 -3.97 7.77 -26.05
CA ARG A 311 -2.85 6.89 -26.39
C ARG A 311 -3.23 5.71 -27.30
N CYS A 312 -4.50 5.61 -27.70
CA CYS A 312 -4.99 4.56 -28.60
C CYS A 312 -5.02 5.06 -30.05
N ALA A 313 -4.57 4.21 -30.97
CA ALA A 313 -4.55 4.50 -32.39
C ALA A 313 -5.95 4.38 -33.01
N SER A 314 -6.82 3.52 -32.46
CA SER A 314 -8.18 3.27 -32.98
C SER A 314 -9.29 3.39 -31.94
N TYR A 315 -10.53 3.53 -32.41
CA TYR A 315 -11.73 3.50 -31.55
C TYR A 315 -11.95 2.11 -30.93
N GLU A 316 -11.63 1.07 -31.69
CA GLU A 316 -11.73 -0.33 -31.29
C GLU A 316 -10.79 -0.64 -30.13
N GLU A 317 -9.55 -0.14 -30.19
CA GLU A 317 -8.59 -0.23 -29.08
C GLU A 317 -9.11 0.50 -27.83
N ALA A 318 -9.69 1.69 -28.00
CA ALA A 318 -10.25 2.44 -26.88
C ALA A 318 -11.43 1.69 -26.22
N GLN A 319 -12.31 1.10 -27.03
CA GLN A 319 -13.41 0.24 -26.56
C GLN A 319 -12.88 -1.00 -25.84
N GLN A 320 -11.88 -1.68 -26.39
CA GLN A 320 -11.30 -2.87 -25.78
C GLN A 320 -10.63 -2.53 -24.44
N LEU A 321 -9.87 -1.43 -24.38
CA LEU A 321 -9.24 -0.96 -23.16
C LEU A 321 -10.27 -0.52 -22.11
N GLY A 322 -11.33 0.16 -22.54
CA GLY A 322 -12.47 0.53 -21.69
C GLY A 322 -13.16 -0.70 -21.10
N TRP A 323 -13.46 -1.69 -21.93
CA TRP A 323 -14.05 -2.96 -21.48
C TRP A 323 -13.14 -3.69 -20.50
N ARG A 324 -11.84 -3.82 -20.80
CA ARG A 324 -10.88 -4.46 -19.90
C ARG A 324 -10.75 -3.73 -18.56
N THR A 325 -10.75 -2.40 -18.58
CA THR A 325 -10.75 -1.57 -17.36
C THR A 325 -12.01 -1.83 -16.53
N GLN A 326 -13.18 -1.89 -17.19
CA GLN A 326 -14.44 -2.21 -16.53
C GLN A 326 -14.41 -3.61 -15.88
N GLN A 327 -13.92 -4.63 -16.60
CA GLN A 327 -13.81 -5.99 -16.07
C GLN A 327 -12.85 -6.09 -14.88
N ALA A 328 -11.75 -5.34 -14.89
CA ALA A 328 -10.78 -5.34 -13.79
C ALA A 328 -11.37 -4.84 -12.46
N TRP A 329 -12.46 -4.08 -12.52
CA TRP A 329 -13.10 -3.44 -11.36
C TRP A 329 -14.52 -3.94 -11.08
N SER A 330 -15.10 -4.79 -11.93
CA SER A 330 -16.54 -5.12 -11.88
C SER A 330 -16.98 -5.87 -10.63
N GLU A 331 -16.04 -6.51 -9.92
CA GLU A 331 -16.31 -7.21 -8.66
C GLU A 331 -16.04 -6.35 -7.41
N HIS A 332 -15.65 -5.08 -7.58
CA HIS A 332 -15.47 -4.17 -6.46
C HIS A 332 -16.84 -3.93 -5.75
N PRO A 333 -16.92 -4.03 -4.40
CA PRO A 333 -18.20 -3.95 -3.68
C PRO A 333 -18.99 -2.66 -3.95
N ASN A 334 -18.28 -1.54 -4.08
CA ASN A 334 -18.84 -0.21 -4.39
C ASN A 334 -18.46 0.23 -5.81
N PHE A 335 -18.77 -0.61 -6.80
CA PHE A 335 -18.55 -0.33 -8.22
C PHE A 335 -19.68 0.51 -8.82
N VAL A 336 -19.35 1.57 -9.54
CA VAL A 336 -20.30 2.44 -10.24
C VAL A 336 -19.88 2.60 -11.70
N PHE A 337 -20.74 2.19 -12.64
CA PHE A 337 -20.53 2.41 -14.07
C PHE A 337 -21.37 3.58 -14.58
N ILE A 338 -20.72 4.59 -15.14
CA ILE A 338 -21.36 5.78 -15.70
C ILE A 338 -21.35 5.69 -17.22
N ARG A 339 -22.52 5.41 -17.78
CA ARG A 339 -22.80 5.39 -19.22
C ARG A 339 -22.62 6.78 -19.85
N ASN A 340 -22.61 6.80 -21.18
CA ASN A 340 -22.63 8.06 -21.92
C ASN A 340 -23.97 8.79 -21.77
N TYR A 341 -23.89 10.13 -21.80
CA TYR A 341 -25.02 11.05 -21.77
C TYR A 341 -24.99 11.94 -23.01
N ALA A 342 -26.08 12.65 -23.27
CA ALA A 342 -26.18 13.57 -24.41
C ALA A 342 -25.19 14.74 -24.26
N THR A 343 -24.98 15.21 -23.02
CA THR A 343 -24.05 16.30 -22.72
C THR A 343 -23.03 15.92 -21.66
N PHE A 344 -21.88 16.63 -21.66
CA PHE A 344 -20.88 16.48 -20.60
C PHE A 344 -21.41 16.94 -19.24
N ALA A 345 -22.27 17.96 -19.20
CA ALA A 345 -22.88 18.46 -17.96
C ALA A 345 -23.71 17.39 -17.25
N GLU A 346 -24.53 16.63 -17.99
CA GLU A 346 -25.30 15.50 -17.45
C GLU A 346 -24.37 14.39 -16.94
N LYS A 347 -23.32 14.06 -17.70
CA LYS A 347 -22.32 13.06 -17.27
C LYS A 347 -21.60 13.52 -15.99
N TYR A 348 -21.27 14.80 -15.89
CA TYR A 348 -20.62 15.39 -14.72
C TYR A 348 -21.52 15.34 -13.48
N GLU A 349 -22.81 15.69 -13.61
CA GLU A 349 -23.77 15.59 -12.50
C GLU A 349 -23.95 14.13 -12.05
N ALA A 350 -23.94 13.16 -12.97
CA ALA A 350 -23.95 11.75 -12.62
C ALA A 350 -22.69 11.33 -11.82
N ILE A 351 -21.51 11.83 -12.19
CA ILE A 351 -20.25 11.63 -11.43
C ILE A 351 -20.38 12.24 -10.04
N ARG A 352 -20.84 13.49 -9.93
CA ARG A 352 -20.99 14.18 -8.64
C ARG A 352 -22.02 13.48 -7.74
N ALA A 353 -23.12 13.00 -8.30
CA ALA A 353 -24.12 12.24 -7.57
C ALA A 353 -23.56 10.90 -7.04
N ALA A 354 -22.76 10.20 -7.85
CA ALA A 354 -22.06 8.99 -7.41
C ALA A 354 -21.07 9.29 -6.27
N LEU A 355 -20.32 10.39 -6.36
CA LEU A 355 -19.41 10.82 -5.30
C LEU A 355 -20.14 11.13 -3.99
N LYS A 356 -21.25 11.89 -4.04
CA LYS A 356 -22.02 12.25 -2.84
C LYS A 356 -22.51 11.03 -2.05
N LYS A 357 -22.93 9.96 -2.74
CA LYS A 357 -23.36 8.71 -2.09
C LYS A 357 -22.27 8.02 -1.28
N ILE A 358 -21.00 8.31 -1.55
CA ILE A 358 -19.86 7.74 -0.81
C ILE A 358 -19.59 8.52 0.49
N PHE A 359 -20.03 9.78 0.55
CA PHE A 359 -19.91 10.64 1.74
C PHE A 359 -21.12 10.60 2.68
N THR A 360 -22.19 9.89 2.30
CA THR A 360 -23.44 9.78 3.07
C THR A 360 -23.53 8.38 3.64
#